data_AF-A0A9P6YFT0-F1
#
_entry.id   AF-A0A9P6YFT0-F1
#
_cell.length_a   1.000
_cell.length_b   1.000
_cell.length_c   1.000
_cell.angle_alpha   90.00
_cell.angle_beta   90.00
_cell.angle_gamma   90.00
#
_symmetry.space_group_name_H-M   'P 1'
#
loop_
_entity.id
_entity.type
_entity.pdbx_description
1 polymer ?
#
loop_
_entity_poly.entity_id
_entity_poly.type
_entity_poly.pdbx_seq_one_letter_code
_entity_poly.pdbx_strand_id
1 'polypeptide(L)'
;MDKLRITGGARLHGEISISGAKNSALPILCAGLLTADALTLTNVPHLNDTATMLRLLGRMGVRAERGTDGVVTLQADRVDNLEAPYELVKTMRASILVLGPLLARFGEARVSLPGGCTIGQRPVDQHIKGLAALGAAISLDRGFVVARAKRLKGASVRTDMVTVTGTENLLMAAVLAEGRTVLENAAREPEVVDLAELLIKMGARIQGHGTDRIVIDGVASLHGAEHRVISDRIEAGTFLCAVGAAGGDILLKNTDASILGATLDKLAEAGLTIETGPDWIRGAMSWP
;
A
#
# COMPACT_ATOMS: atom_id res chain seq x y z
N MET A 1 17.68 17.07 -15.04
CA MET A 1 17.71 15.77 -14.33
C MET A 1 18.79 15.87 -13.30
N ASP A 2 18.46 15.49 -12.07
CA ASP A 2 19.42 15.47 -10.97
C ASP A 2 20.40 14.31 -11.16
N LYS A 3 21.59 14.41 -10.55
CA LYS A 3 22.63 13.39 -10.61
C LYS A 3 23.19 13.14 -9.21
N LEU A 4 23.44 11.88 -8.89
CA LEU A 4 24.17 11.48 -7.68
C LEU A 4 25.63 11.19 -8.07
N ARG A 5 26.59 11.91 -7.47
CA ARG A 5 28.03 11.64 -7.60
C ARG A 5 28.52 11.03 -6.28
N ILE A 6 28.98 9.78 -6.33
CA ILE A 6 29.41 9.03 -5.15
C ILE A 6 30.92 8.77 -5.25
N THR A 7 31.65 9.02 -4.17
CA THR A 7 33.07 8.66 -4.03
C THR A 7 33.15 7.50 -3.03
N GLY A 8 33.64 6.34 -3.48
CA GLY A 8 33.73 5.13 -2.65
C GLY A 8 34.93 5.12 -1.71
N GLY A 9 35.02 4.05 -0.90
CA GLY A 9 36.14 3.78 0.02
C GLY A 9 35.89 4.13 1.49
N ALA A 10 34.76 4.77 1.81
CA ALA A 10 34.38 5.07 3.18
C ALA A 10 33.54 3.93 3.79
N ARG A 11 33.85 3.56 5.04
CA ARG A 11 32.96 2.75 5.89
C ARG A 11 31.79 3.60 6.35
N LEU A 12 30.62 2.98 6.52
CA LEU A 12 29.38 3.66 6.87
C LEU A 12 29.12 3.56 8.37
N HIS A 13 29.11 4.70 9.06
CA HIS A 13 28.82 4.78 10.48
C HIS A 13 27.73 5.81 10.75
N GLY A 14 26.73 5.45 11.55
CA GLY A 14 25.75 6.43 12.00
C GLY A 14 24.41 5.85 12.43
N GLU A 15 23.44 6.75 12.50
CA GLU A 15 22.08 6.48 12.92
C GLU A 15 21.10 7.10 11.91
N ILE A 16 20.09 6.34 11.50
CA ILE A 16 19.05 6.80 10.56
C ILE A 16 17.68 6.38 11.09
N SER A 17 16.73 7.30 11.08
CA SER A 17 15.32 6.98 11.31
C SER A 17 14.67 6.56 10.00
N ILE A 18 14.08 5.37 9.97
CA ILE A 18 13.38 4.83 8.81
C ILE A 18 12.05 5.56 8.61
N SER A 19 11.73 5.86 7.35
CA SER A 19 10.50 6.53 6.93
C SER A 19 9.31 5.55 6.97
N GLY A 20 8.10 6.05 6.83
CA GLY A 20 6.95 5.17 6.62
C GLY A 20 6.97 4.48 5.26
N ALA A 21 6.37 3.29 5.22
CA ALA A 21 6.34 2.42 4.06
C ALA A 21 5.57 3.06 2.91
N LYS A 22 6.27 3.33 1.81
CA LYS A 22 5.63 3.86 0.59
C LYS A 22 4.50 2.95 0.11
N ASN A 23 4.75 1.64 0.12
CA ASN A 23 3.79 0.64 -0.37
C ASN A 23 2.61 0.41 0.57
N SER A 24 2.70 0.81 1.85
CA SER A 24 1.54 0.86 2.74
C SER A 24 0.78 2.19 2.60
N ALA A 25 1.50 3.31 2.49
CA ALA A 25 0.91 4.62 2.33
C ALA A 25 -0.01 4.72 1.10
N LEU A 26 0.38 4.14 -0.04
CA LEU A 26 -0.43 4.23 -1.28
C LEU A 26 -1.84 3.63 -1.16
N PRO A 27 -2.04 2.36 -0.72
CA PRO A 27 -3.38 1.82 -0.51
C PRO A 27 -4.11 2.51 0.66
N ILE A 28 -3.41 2.88 1.74
CA ILE A 28 -4.00 3.62 2.87
C ILE A 28 -4.57 4.98 2.43
N LEU A 29 -3.85 5.71 1.56
CA LEU A 29 -4.37 6.95 0.97
C LEU A 29 -5.63 6.68 0.13
N CYS A 30 -5.69 5.57 -0.59
CA CYS A 30 -6.88 5.17 -1.35
C CYS A 30 -8.06 4.78 -0.44
N ALA A 31 -7.80 4.20 0.74
CA ALA A 31 -8.82 3.86 1.71
C ALA A 31 -9.57 5.09 2.23
N GLY A 32 -8.97 6.29 2.17
CA GLY A 32 -9.65 7.56 2.44
C GLY A 32 -10.88 7.80 1.55
N LEU A 33 -10.98 7.17 0.38
CA LEU A 33 -12.18 7.21 -0.46
C LEU A 33 -13.37 6.44 0.14
N LEU A 34 -13.20 5.60 1.15
CA LEU A 34 -14.26 4.76 1.70
C LEU A 34 -15.15 5.45 2.74
N THR A 35 -14.80 6.66 3.20
CA THR A 35 -15.58 7.41 4.17
C THR A 35 -15.69 8.90 3.82
N ALA A 36 -16.78 9.54 4.25
CA ALA A 36 -16.95 10.98 4.14
C ALA A 36 -16.27 11.73 5.29
N ASP A 37 -15.92 11.02 6.36
CA ASP A 37 -15.29 11.58 7.56
C ASP A 37 -13.79 11.79 7.34
N ALA A 38 -13.18 12.55 8.24
CA ALA A 38 -11.76 12.86 8.15
C ALA A 38 -10.90 11.64 8.49
N LEU A 39 -9.85 11.42 7.70
CA LEU A 39 -8.83 10.41 7.94
C LEU A 39 -7.48 11.11 8.14
N THR A 40 -6.89 10.95 9.32
CA THR A 40 -5.57 11.51 9.66
C THR A 40 -4.52 10.42 9.64
N LEU A 41 -3.53 10.59 8.76
CA LEU A 41 -2.44 9.66 8.57
C LEU A 41 -1.14 10.29 9.06
N THR A 42 -0.35 9.54 9.81
CA THR A 42 0.99 9.96 10.25
C THR A 42 2.06 9.05 9.67
N ASN A 43 3.30 9.52 9.65
CA ASN A 43 4.44 8.81 9.05
C ASN A 43 4.26 8.54 7.54
N VAL A 44 3.53 9.38 6.80
CA VAL A 44 3.42 9.26 5.35
C VAL A 44 4.72 9.77 4.70
N PRO A 45 5.44 8.96 3.91
CA PRO A 45 6.74 9.36 3.37
C PRO A 45 6.59 10.42 2.29
N HIS A 46 7.53 11.38 2.25
CA HIS A 46 7.55 12.43 1.26
C HIS A 46 8.26 11.97 -0.03
N LEU A 47 7.52 11.26 -0.88
CA LEU A 47 8.03 10.68 -2.12
C LEU A 47 7.16 11.08 -3.33
N ASN A 48 7.72 10.97 -4.53
CA ASN A 48 7.00 11.32 -5.76
C ASN A 48 5.72 10.48 -5.96
N ASP A 49 5.74 9.20 -5.57
CA ASP A 49 4.57 8.32 -5.64
C ASP A 49 3.45 8.81 -4.70
N THR A 50 3.75 9.15 -3.44
CA THR A 50 2.74 9.66 -2.51
C THR A 50 2.22 11.04 -2.93
N ALA A 51 3.08 11.89 -3.49
CA ALA A 51 2.65 13.16 -4.09
C ALA A 51 1.71 12.94 -5.29
N THR A 52 2.02 11.95 -6.14
CA THR A 52 1.19 11.60 -7.29
C THR A 52 -0.15 11.02 -6.88
N MET A 53 -0.19 10.16 -5.85
CA MET A 53 -1.44 9.61 -5.31
C MET A 53 -2.34 10.72 -4.75
N LEU A 54 -1.77 11.65 -3.97
CA LEU A 54 -2.56 12.77 -3.42
C LEU A 54 -3.10 13.69 -4.51
N ARG A 55 -2.31 13.96 -5.56
CA ARG A 55 -2.78 14.70 -6.73
C ARG A 55 -3.90 13.97 -7.46
N LEU A 56 -3.84 12.64 -7.55
CA LEU A 56 -4.91 11.82 -8.13
C LEU A 56 -6.19 11.94 -7.30
N LEU A 57 -6.10 11.75 -5.98
CA LEU A 57 -7.23 11.91 -5.06
C LEU A 57 -7.82 13.33 -5.11
N GLY A 58 -6.96 14.35 -5.20
CA GLY A 58 -7.38 15.74 -5.39
C GLY A 58 -8.17 15.97 -6.68
N ARG A 59 -7.79 15.33 -7.79
CA ARG A 59 -8.57 15.37 -9.06
C ARG A 59 -9.92 14.65 -8.97
N MET A 60 -10.12 13.82 -7.96
CA MET A 60 -11.40 13.15 -7.68
C MET A 60 -12.31 13.96 -6.75
N GLY A 61 -11.82 15.08 -6.19
CA GLY A 61 -12.55 15.90 -5.22
C GLY A 61 -12.20 15.63 -3.75
N VAL A 62 -11.20 14.78 -3.47
CA VAL A 62 -10.70 14.57 -2.10
C VAL A 62 -9.86 15.78 -1.66
N ARG A 63 -10.21 16.40 -0.53
CA ARG A 63 -9.34 17.39 0.10
C ARG A 63 -8.22 16.67 0.83
N ALA A 64 -6.99 16.98 0.46
CA ALA A 64 -5.80 16.39 1.04
C ALA A 64 -4.85 17.49 1.53
N GLU A 65 -4.66 17.56 2.84
CA GLU A 65 -3.79 18.53 3.49
C GLU A 65 -2.54 17.83 4.00
N ARG A 66 -1.36 18.30 3.58
CA ARG A 66 -0.07 17.85 4.11
C ARG A 66 0.36 18.77 5.24
N GLY A 67 0.51 18.21 6.44
CA GLY A 67 1.11 18.86 7.60
C GLY A 67 2.62 18.69 7.65
N THR A 68 3.21 18.99 8.81
CA THR A 68 4.61 18.68 9.11
C THR A 68 4.80 17.20 9.41
N ASP A 69 6.06 16.74 9.40
CA ASP A 69 6.45 15.42 9.94
C ASP A 69 5.67 14.21 9.37
N GLY A 70 5.31 14.28 8.09
CA GLY A 70 4.62 13.21 7.39
C GLY A 70 3.15 13.06 7.76
N VAL A 71 2.52 14.08 8.35
CA VAL A 71 1.07 14.11 8.60
C VAL A 71 0.31 14.43 7.31
N VAL A 72 -0.73 13.66 7.02
CA VAL A 72 -1.67 13.87 5.91
C VAL A 72 -3.10 13.72 6.41
N THR A 73 -3.93 14.74 6.21
CA THR A 73 -5.37 14.68 6.49
C THR A 73 -6.15 14.58 5.18
N LEU A 74 -7.03 13.60 5.08
CA LEU A 74 -7.90 13.38 3.92
C LEU A 74 -9.37 13.59 4.30
N GLN A 75 -10.12 14.23 3.41
CA GLN A 75 -11.57 14.43 3.55
C GLN A 75 -12.24 14.21 2.19
N ALA A 76 -13.01 13.12 2.07
CA ALA A 76 -13.64 12.66 0.83
C ALA A 76 -15.17 12.80 0.85
N ASP A 77 -15.68 13.92 1.36
CA ASP A 77 -17.11 14.27 1.41
C ASP A 77 -17.64 14.90 0.12
N ARG A 78 -16.76 15.29 -0.80
CA ARG A 78 -17.09 16.01 -2.04
C ARG A 78 -16.49 15.37 -3.29
N VAL A 79 -16.36 14.04 -3.29
CA VAL A 79 -15.90 13.30 -4.48
C VAL A 79 -16.93 13.46 -5.59
N ASP A 80 -16.52 14.05 -6.71
CA ASP A 80 -17.38 14.39 -7.86
C ASP A 80 -16.89 13.78 -9.18
N ASN A 81 -15.69 13.20 -9.19
CA ASN A 81 -15.09 12.58 -10.34
C ASN A 81 -14.57 11.16 -10.00
N LEU A 82 -15.18 10.15 -10.62
CA LEU A 82 -14.89 8.73 -10.40
C LEU A 82 -13.90 8.17 -11.44
N GLU A 83 -13.16 9.04 -12.13
CA GLU A 83 -12.17 8.67 -13.13
C GLU A 83 -10.71 8.83 -12.64
N ALA A 84 -9.90 7.79 -12.83
CA ALA A 84 -8.45 7.88 -12.74
C ALA A 84 -7.83 7.96 -14.15
N PRO A 85 -7.35 9.15 -14.57
CA PRO A 85 -6.98 9.40 -15.96
C PRO A 85 -5.63 8.79 -16.33
N TYR A 86 -5.48 8.45 -17.62
CA TYR A 86 -4.26 7.87 -18.19
C TYR A 86 -2.99 8.66 -17.85
N GLU A 87 -3.05 10.00 -17.86
CA GLU A 87 -1.89 10.85 -17.58
C GLU A 87 -1.24 10.60 -16.22
N LEU A 88 -2.04 10.27 -15.20
CA LEU A 88 -1.54 9.96 -13.87
C LEU A 88 -1.21 8.47 -13.75
N VAL A 89 -2.08 7.60 -14.25
CA VAL A 89 -1.86 6.14 -14.18
C VAL A 89 -0.59 5.70 -14.93
N LYS A 90 -0.25 6.34 -16.05
CA LYS A 90 0.99 6.03 -16.79
C LYS A 90 2.26 6.38 -15.99
N THR A 91 2.16 7.30 -15.03
CA THR A 91 3.29 7.71 -14.18
C THR A 91 3.42 6.84 -12.93
N MET A 92 2.32 6.21 -12.49
CA MET A 92 2.30 5.39 -11.28
C MET A 92 1.27 4.26 -11.41
N ARG A 93 1.72 3.02 -11.59
CA ARG A 93 0.86 1.83 -11.71
C ARG A 93 -0.07 1.63 -10.50
N ALA A 94 0.38 2.03 -9.31
CA ALA A 94 -0.37 1.90 -8.06
C ALA A 94 -1.67 2.72 -8.04
N SER A 95 -1.87 3.64 -8.99
CA SER A 95 -3.15 4.35 -9.16
C SER A 95 -4.35 3.44 -9.38
N ILE A 96 -4.16 2.16 -9.74
CA ILE A 96 -5.25 1.19 -9.83
C ILE A 96 -5.94 0.90 -8.47
N LEU A 97 -5.29 1.21 -7.35
CA LEU A 97 -5.81 0.98 -6.00
C LEU A 97 -7.05 1.83 -5.66
N VAL A 98 -7.35 2.87 -6.44
CA VAL A 98 -8.60 3.64 -6.30
C VAL A 98 -9.83 2.86 -6.82
N LEU A 99 -9.64 1.85 -7.67
CA LEU A 99 -10.74 1.13 -8.34
C LEU A 99 -11.73 0.48 -7.35
N GLY A 100 -11.22 -0.26 -6.38
CA GLY A 100 -11.99 -0.96 -5.35
C GLY A 100 -12.78 -0.02 -4.45
N PRO A 101 -12.15 0.97 -3.79
CA PRO A 101 -12.87 1.88 -2.91
C PRO A 101 -13.85 2.80 -3.66
N LEU A 102 -13.53 3.23 -4.89
CA LEU A 102 -14.49 3.97 -5.72
C LEU A 102 -15.74 3.11 -6.02
N LEU A 103 -15.53 1.88 -6.48
CA LEU A 103 -16.62 0.98 -6.80
C LEU A 103 -17.46 0.61 -5.58
N ALA A 104 -16.82 0.40 -4.42
CA ALA A 104 -17.51 -0.02 -3.21
C ALA A 104 -18.38 1.08 -2.60
N ARG A 105 -17.93 2.34 -2.63
CA ARG A 105 -18.68 3.46 -2.04
C ARG A 105 -19.59 4.17 -3.04
N PHE A 106 -19.16 4.34 -4.28
CA PHE A 106 -19.89 5.14 -5.29
C PHE A 106 -20.59 4.29 -6.35
N GLY A 107 -20.36 2.96 -6.36
CA GLY A 107 -21.00 2.04 -7.31
C GLY A 107 -20.47 2.11 -8.74
N GLU A 108 -19.48 2.95 -9.00
CA GLU A 108 -18.88 3.20 -10.31
C GLU A 108 -17.40 3.57 -10.15
N ALA A 109 -16.59 3.13 -11.11
CA ALA A 109 -15.22 3.59 -11.26
C ALA A 109 -14.77 3.46 -12.73
N ARG A 110 -14.00 4.45 -13.20
CA ARG A 110 -13.36 4.43 -14.52
C ARG A 110 -11.85 4.63 -14.35
N VAL A 111 -11.06 3.58 -14.48
CA VAL A 111 -9.62 3.62 -14.17
C VAL A 111 -8.82 3.21 -15.39
N SER A 112 -7.89 4.05 -15.83
CA SER A 112 -6.99 3.68 -16.94
C SER A 112 -6.23 2.40 -16.60
N LEU A 113 -6.09 1.50 -17.56
CA LEU A 113 -5.22 0.34 -17.41
C LEU A 113 -3.77 0.79 -17.36
N PRO A 114 -2.98 0.33 -16.37
CA PRO A 114 -1.55 0.54 -16.41
C PRO A 114 -0.93 -0.24 -17.57
N GLY A 115 -0.11 0.45 -18.37
CA GLY A 115 0.60 -0.15 -19.50
C GLY A 115 1.72 -1.12 -19.10
N GLY A 116 2.65 -1.36 -20.02
CA GLY A 116 3.85 -2.16 -19.75
C GLY A 116 4.74 -1.53 -18.68
N CYS A 117 5.43 -2.37 -17.91
CA CYS A 117 6.43 -1.95 -16.93
C CYS A 117 7.78 -2.54 -17.33
N THR A 118 8.86 -1.74 -17.26
CA THR A 118 10.22 -2.18 -17.61
C THR A 118 10.75 -3.30 -16.73
N ILE A 119 10.18 -3.47 -15.53
CA ILE A 119 10.54 -4.55 -14.60
C ILE A 119 9.99 -5.91 -15.07
N GLY A 120 8.90 -5.92 -15.83
CA GLY A 120 8.27 -7.15 -16.32
C GLY A 120 6.76 -7.04 -16.51
N GLN A 121 6.15 -8.14 -16.95
CA GLN A 121 4.69 -8.24 -17.07
C GLN A 121 4.05 -8.26 -15.68
N ARG A 122 3.05 -7.39 -15.47
CA ARG A 122 2.36 -7.22 -14.19
C ARG A 122 0.85 -7.08 -14.39
N PRO A 123 0.16 -8.07 -14.99
CA PRO A 123 -1.25 -7.92 -15.37
C PRO A 123 -2.13 -7.55 -14.16
N VAL A 124 -3.26 -6.91 -14.45
CA VAL A 124 -4.25 -6.49 -13.43
C VAL A 124 -5.50 -7.37 -13.46
N ASP A 125 -5.42 -8.52 -14.12
CA ASP A 125 -6.52 -9.45 -14.34
C ASP A 125 -7.11 -9.95 -13.02
N GLN A 126 -6.27 -10.19 -12.01
CA GLN A 126 -6.72 -10.62 -10.68
C GLN A 126 -7.61 -9.58 -9.98
N HIS A 127 -7.35 -8.28 -10.18
CA HIS A 127 -8.23 -7.23 -9.66
C HIS A 127 -9.61 -7.30 -10.33
N ILE A 128 -9.61 -7.43 -11.66
CA ILE A 128 -10.83 -7.46 -12.48
C ILE A 128 -11.66 -8.71 -12.16
N LYS A 129 -11.04 -9.89 -12.17
CA LYS A 129 -11.68 -11.17 -11.83
C LYS A 129 -12.29 -11.14 -10.43
N GLY A 130 -11.55 -10.64 -9.44
CA GLY A 130 -12.05 -10.58 -8.07
C GLY A 130 -13.22 -9.62 -7.90
N LEU A 131 -13.16 -8.42 -8.50
CA LEU A 131 -14.29 -7.47 -8.44
C LEU A 131 -15.52 -8.00 -9.19
N ALA A 132 -15.32 -8.69 -10.33
CA ALA A 132 -16.41 -9.36 -11.03
C ALA A 132 -17.04 -10.48 -10.18
N ALA A 133 -16.23 -11.24 -9.43
CA ALA A 133 -16.73 -12.25 -8.50
C ALA A 133 -17.55 -11.64 -7.34
N LEU A 134 -17.28 -10.37 -6.98
CA LEU A 134 -18.11 -9.59 -6.05
C LEU A 134 -19.34 -8.95 -6.73
N GLY A 135 -19.66 -9.33 -7.96
CA GLY A 135 -20.86 -8.88 -8.68
C GLY A 135 -20.70 -7.60 -9.48
N ALA A 136 -19.48 -7.10 -9.69
CA ALA A 136 -19.25 -5.95 -10.55
C ALA A 136 -19.40 -6.29 -12.04
N ALA A 137 -20.13 -5.45 -12.78
CA ALA A 137 -20.09 -5.44 -14.23
C ALA A 137 -18.84 -4.66 -14.69
N ILE A 138 -17.92 -5.33 -15.38
CA ILE A 138 -16.65 -4.74 -15.82
C ILE A 138 -16.54 -4.82 -17.33
N SER A 139 -16.15 -3.70 -17.95
CA SER A 139 -15.86 -3.62 -19.38
C SER A 139 -14.57 -2.87 -19.62
N LEU A 140 -13.95 -3.13 -20.78
CA LEU A 140 -12.78 -2.39 -21.24
C LEU A 140 -13.21 -1.42 -22.35
N ASP A 141 -13.08 -0.12 -22.11
CA ASP A 141 -13.35 0.94 -23.09
C ASP A 141 -12.08 1.76 -23.31
N ARG A 142 -11.52 1.68 -24.53
CA ARG A 142 -10.37 2.51 -24.98
C ARG A 142 -9.22 2.59 -23.97
N GLY A 143 -8.87 1.44 -23.37
CA GLY A 143 -7.77 1.34 -22.40
C GLY A 143 -8.16 1.66 -20.95
N PHE A 144 -9.44 1.86 -20.65
CA PHE A 144 -9.96 2.02 -19.28
C PHE A 144 -10.70 0.76 -18.83
N VAL A 145 -10.53 0.42 -17.55
CA VAL A 145 -11.45 -0.45 -16.81
C VAL A 145 -12.63 0.40 -16.38
N VAL A 146 -13.82 0.08 -16.91
CA VAL A 146 -15.08 0.68 -16.50
C VAL A 146 -15.83 -0.35 -15.67
N ALA A 147 -15.94 -0.11 -14.37
CA ALA A 147 -16.60 -1.00 -13.42
C ALA A 147 -17.86 -0.34 -12.85
N ARG A 148 -18.95 -1.11 -12.75
CA ARG A 148 -20.25 -0.67 -12.21
C ARG A 148 -20.84 -1.75 -11.31
N ALA A 149 -21.38 -1.36 -10.17
CA ALA A 149 -22.12 -2.22 -9.27
C ALA A 149 -23.11 -1.38 -8.46
N LYS A 150 -24.40 -1.78 -8.39
CA LYS A 150 -25.35 -1.10 -7.49
C LYS A 150 -24.90 -1.22 -6.03
N ARG A 151 -24.46 -2.43 -5.68
CA ARG A 151 -23.78 -2.78 -4.43
C ARG A 151 -23.01 -4.05 -4.71
N LEU A 152 -21.75 -4.11 -4.29
CA LEU A 152 -20.97 -5.34 -4.34
C LEU A 152 -21.58 -6.37 -3.39
N LYS A 153 -21.45 -7.66 -3.73
CA LYS A 153 -21.92 -8.78 -2.92
C LYS A 153 -20.72 -9.61 -2.49
N GLY A 154 -20.70 -9.99 -1.22
CA GLY A 154 -19.66 -10.86 -0.70
C GLY A 154 -19.64 -12.20 -1.41
N ALA A 155 -18.44 -12.70 -1.67
CA ALA A 155 -18.20 -13.98 -2.34
C ALA A 155 -16.90 -14.61 -1.85
N SER A 156 -16.68 -15.88 -2.18
CA SER A 156 -15.36 -16.50 -2.06
C SER A 156 -14.55 -16.18 -3.31
N VAL A 157 -13.43 -15.48 -3.16
CA VAL A 157 -12.55 -15.07 -4.25
C VAL A 157 -11.19 -15.70 -4.03
N ARG A 158 -10.80 -16.62 -4.92
CA ARG A 158 -9.47 -17.20 -4.95
C ARG A 158 -8.68 -16.58 -6.10
N THR A 159 -7.53 -15.99 -5.80
CA THR A 159 -6.64 -15.45 -6.83
C THR A 159 -5.78 -16.57 -7.42
N ASP A 160 -5.54 -16.53 -8.74
CA ASP A 160 -4.73 -17.52 -9.46
C ASP A 160 -3.25 -17.44 -9.07
N MET A 161 -2.82 -16.26 -8.62
CA MET A 161 -1.48 -15.98 -8.13
C MET A 161 -1.55 -14.96 -7.00
N VAL A 162 -0.57 -15.01 -6.08
CA VAL A 162 -0.46 -14.00 -5.02
C VAL A 162 -0.25 -12.63 -5.66
N THR A 163 -1.09 -11.68 -5.27
CA THR A 163 -1.07 -10.31 -5.77
C THR A 163 -1.32 -9.34 -4.63
N VAL A 164 -0.30 -8.53 -4.33
CA VAL A 164 -0.34 -7.55 -3.22
C VAL A 164 -1.44 -6.53 -3.47
N THR A 165 -1.30 -5.74 -4.54
CA THR A 165 -2.29 -4.72 -4.89
C THR A 165 -3.64 -5.33 -5.23
N GLY A 166 -3.68 -6.56 -5.77
CA GLY A 166 -4.94 -7.27 -6.01
C GLY A 166 -5.68 -7.53 -4.70
N THR A 167 -4.98 -8.05 -3.69
CA THR A 167 -5.53 -8.30 -2.36
C THR A 167 -5.98 -7.00 -1.70
N GLU A 168 -5.17 -5.94 -1.73
CA GLU A 168 -5.53 -4.62 -1.18
C GLU A 168 -6.79 -4.04 -1.83
N ASN A 169 -6.90 -4.13 -3.16
CA ASN A 169 -8.03 -3.58 -3.89
C ASN A 169 -9.34 -4.35 -3.58
N LEU A 170 -9.24 -5.67 -3.48
CA LEU A 170 -10.36 -6.53 -3.11
C LEU A 170 -10.74 -6.37 -1.64
N LEU A 171 -9.76 -6.17 -0.76
CA LEU A 171 -9.97 -5.88 0.66
C LEU A 171 -10.77 -4.58 0.82
N MET A 172 -10.31 -3.48 0.21
CA MET A 172 -11.03 -2.20 0.21
C MET A 172 -12.42 -2.29 -0.44
N ALA A 173 -12.60 -3.17 -1.43
CA ALA A 173 -13.91 -3.35 -2.06
C ALA A 173 -14.89 -4.13 -1.17
N ALA A 174 -14.38 -5.17 -0.49
CA ALA A 174 -15.18 -6.09 0.31
C ALA A 174 -15.73 -5.49 1.60
N VAL A 175 -15.07 -4.48 2.19
CA VAL A 175 -15.49 -3.90 3.48
C VAL A 175 -16.86 -3.21 3.42
N LEU A 176 -17.34 -2.77 2.26
CA LEU A 176 -18.69 -2.20 2.07
C LEU A 176 -19.64 -3.12 1.28
N ALA A 177 -19.18 -4.30 0.88
CA ALA A 177 -19.99 -5.27 0.15
C ALA A 177 -21.13 -5.82 1.04
N GLU A 178 -22.21 -6.29 0.42
CA GLU A 178 -23.29 -6.97 1.14
C GLU A 178 -22.90 -8.42 1.44
N GLY A 179 -22.80 -8.77 2.71
CA GLY A 179 -22.50 -10.12 3.17
C GLY A 179 -21.01 -10.40 3.38
N ARG A 180 -20.66 -11.67 3.43
CA ARG A 180 -19.31 -12.14 3.74
C ARG A 180 -18.48 -12.34 2.48
N THR A 181 -17.28 -11.77 2.46
CA THR A 181 -16.24 -12.05 1.47
C THR A 181 -15.14 -12.91 2.10
N VAL A 182 -14.63 -13.88 1.35
CA VAL A 182 -13.44 -14.66 1.73
C VAL A 182 -12.43 -14.51 0.61
N LEU A 183 -11.27 -13.92 0.91
CA LEU A 183 -10.14 -13.87 -0.01
C LEU A 183 -9.23 -15.05 0.30
N GLU A 184 -9.04 -15.94 -0.68
CA GLU A 184 -8.13 -17.08 -0.61
C GLU A 184 -6.89 -16.84 -1.47
N ASN A 185 -5.76 -17.41 -1.05
CA ASN A 185 -4.45 -17.14 -1.65
C ASN A 185 -4.09 -15.64 -1.56
N ALA A 186 -4.48 -15.01 -0.45
CA ALA A 186 -4.26 -13.59 -0.21
C ALA A 186 -2.77 -13.28 -0.01
N ALA A 187 -2.39 -12.06 -0.39
CA ALA A 187 -1.08 -11.50 -0.08
C ALA A 187 -0.90 -11.34 1.44
N ARG A 188 0.33 -11.65 1.91
CA ARG A 188 0.71 -11.72 3.34
C ARG A 188 1.68 -10.63 3.73
N GLU A 189 1.96 -9.74 2.81
CA GLU A 189 2.87 -8.62 2.97
C GLU A 189 2.43 -7.71 4.13
N PRO A 190 3.38 -7.17 4.91
CA PRO A 190 3.08 -6.25 6.03
C PRO A 190 2.20 -5.05 5.62
N GLU A 191 2.33 -4.60 4.36
CA GLU A 191 1.52 -3.51 3.82
C GLU A 191 0.02 -3.86 3.71
N VAL A 192 -0.32 -5.13 3.47
CA VAL A 192 -1.70 -5.62 3.45
C VAL A 192 -2.28 -5.66 4.87
N VAL A 193 -1.44 -6.07 5.83
CA VAL A 193 -1.79 -6.07 7.26
C VAL A 193 -2.07 -4.64 7.72
N ASP A 194 -1.20 -3.69 7.38
CA ASP A 194 -1.34 -2.29 7.77
C ASP A 194 -2.60 -1.63 7.21
N LEU A 195 -2.91 -1.90 5.94
CA LEU A 195 -4.18 -1.50 5.33
C LEU A 195 -5.38 -2.08 6.07
N ALA A 196 -5.34 -3.37 6.42
CA ALA A 196 -6.43 -4.01 7.17
C ALA A 196 -6.60 -3.37 8.56
N GLU A 197 -5.51 -3.08 9.26
CA GLU A 197 -5.53 -2.41 10.56
C GLU A 197 -6.15 -1.01 10.48
N LEU A 198 -5.84 -0.24 9.43
CA LEU A 198 -6.55 1.02 9.17
C LEU A 198 -8.06 0.78 8.96
N LEU A 199 -8.43 -0.14 8.07
CA LEU A 199 -9.84 -0.39 7.76
C LEU A 199 -10.62 -0.85 9.00
N ILE A 200 -10.02 -1.66 9.88
CA ILE A 200 -10.59 -2.06 11.17
C ILE A 200 -10.80 -0.83 12.07
N LYS A 201 -9.82 0.06 12.17
CA LYS A 201 -9.98 1.34 12.90
C LYS A 201 -11.06 2.24 12.32
N MET A 202 -11.37 2.11 11.03
CA MET A 202 -12.49 2.79 10.35
C MET A 202 -13.84 2.09 10.54
N GLY A 203 -13.88 0.96 11.26
CA GLY A 203 -15.10 0.21 11.57
C GLY A 203 -15.36 -1.03 10.72
N ALA A 204 -14.40 -1.45 9.88
CA ALA A 204 -14.52 -2.69 9.11
C ALA A 204 -14.39 -3.93 10.00
N ARG A 205 -14.94 -5.06 9.54
CA ARG A 205 -14.82 -6.36 10.21
C ARG A 205 -13.96 -7.30 9.36
N ILE A 206 -12.67 -7.34 9.69
CA ILE A 206 -11.66 -8.10 8.94
C ILE A 206 -10.96 -9.07 9.91
N GLN A 207 -10.73 -10.31 9.46
CA GLN A 207 -10.01 -11.34 10.20
C GLN A 207 -9.06 -12.10 9.27
N GLY A 208 -7.93 -12.56 9.80
CA GLY A 208 -6.96 -13.36 9.05
C GLY A 208 -6.05 -12.56 8.12
N HIS A 209 -6.05 -11.22 8.20
CA HIS A 209 -5.05 -10.39 7.51
C HIS A 209 -3.64 -10.76 8.00
N GLY A 210 -2.71 -10.93 7.05
CA GLY A 210 -1.38 -11.52 7.30
C GLY A 210 -1.31 -13.04 7.08
N THR A 211 -2.45 -13.69 6.83
CA THR A 211 -2.51 -15.10 6.40
C THR A 211 -2.93 -15.20 4.93
N ASP A 212 -2.91 -16.40 4.36
CA ASP A 212 -3.37 -16.65 2.99
C ASP A 212 -4.91 -16.62 2.85
N ARG A 213 -5.64 -16.47 3.96
CA ARG A 213 -7.09 -16.47 4.02
C ARG A 213 -7.63 -15.30 4.84
N ILE A 214 -8.20 -14.31 4.17
CA ILE A 214 -8.79 -13.12 4.80
C ILE A 214 -10.32 -13.21 4.73
N VAL A 215 -11.00 -13.06 5.87
CA VAL A 215 -12.46 -13.01 5.97
C VAL A 215 -12.89 -11.58 6.24
N ILE A 216 -13.84 -11.09 5.46
CA ILE A 216 -14.39 -9.75 5.57
C ILE A 216 -15.91 -9.86 5.68
N ASP A 217 -16.47 -9.38 6.79
CA ASP A 217 -17.91 -9.19 6.93
C ASP A 217 -18.23 -7.73 6.58
N GLY A 218 -18.83 -7.52 5.40
CA GLY A 218 -19.08 -6.17 4.90
C GLY A 218 -20.04 -5.38 5.80
N VAL A 219 -19.77 -4.08 5.92
CA VAL A 219 -20.53 -3.15 6.77
C VAL A 219 -21.25 -2.11 5.92
N ALA A 220 -22.22 -1.41 6.51
CA ALA A 220 -23.01 -0.40 5.79
C ALA A 220 -22.21 0.87 5.44
N SER A 221 -21.25 1.22 6.29
CA SER A 221 -20.46 2.45 6.19
C SER A 221 -19.22 2.33 7.07
N LEU A 222 -18.18 3.09 6.73
CA LEU A 222 -16.98 3.30 7.53
C LEU A 222 -16.94 4.73 8.05
N HIS A 223 -16.24 4.95 9.17
CA HIS A 223 -16.02 6.26 9.77
C HIS A 223 -14.56 6.71 9.65
N GLY A 224 -14.30 7.95 10.03
CA GLY A 224 -12.96 8.53 10.10
C GLY A 224 -12.08 7.82 11.11
N ALA A 225 -10.76 7.94 10.95
CA ALA A 225 -9.79 7.30 11.84
C ALA A 225 -8.45 8.05 11.88
N GLU A 226 -7.63 7.70 12.86
CA GLU A 226 -6.22 8.07 12.88
C GLU A 226 -5.36 6.82 12.72
N HIS A 227 -4.33 6.90 11.89
CA HIS A 227 -3.48 5.76 11.62
C HIS A 227 -2.03 6.19 11.31
N ARG A 228 -1.07 5.43 11.82
CA ARG A 228 0.36 5.64 11.57
C ARG A 228 0.83 4.57 10.61
N VAL A 229 1.29 4.98 9.43
CA VAL A 229 1.86 4.07 8.42
C VAL A 229 3.08 3.35 9.02
N ILE A 230 3.17 2.03 8.83
CA ILE A 230 4.32 1.23 9.32
C ILE A 230 5.64 1.70 8.71
N SER A 231 6.77 1.28 9.29
CA SER A 231 8.11 1.57 8.77
C SER A 231 8.39 0.90 7.43
N ASP A 232 9.16 1.55 6.55
CA ASP A 232 9.52 1.00 5.25
C ASP A 232 10.59 -0.09 5.36
N ARG A 233 10.15 -1.35 5.28
CA ARG A 233 11.04 -2.52 5.32
C ARG A 233 12.04 -2.58 4.15
N ILE A 234 11.72 -1.95 3.02
CA ILE A 234 12.62 -1.91 1.85
C ILE A 234 13.70 -0.84 2.06
N GLU A 235 13.35 0.31 2.61
CA GLU A 235 14.32 1.34 3.01
C GLU A 235 15.28 0.81 4.08
N ALA A 236 14.74 0.20 5.15
CA ALA A 236 15.56 -0.40 6.20
C ALA A 236 16.51 -1.46 5.67
N GLY A 237 16.00 -2.41 4.86
CA GLY A 237 16.83 -3.41 4.20
C GLY A 237 17.91 -2.81 3.29
N THR A 238 17.61 -1.71 2.60
CA THR A 238 18.57 -1.01 1.73
C THR A 238 19.75 -0.45 2.52
N PHE A 239 19.51 0.18 3.66
CA PHE A 239 20.59 0.70 4.51
C PHE A 239 21.41 -0.41 5.16
N LEU A 240 20.79 -1.51 5.58
CA LEU A 240 21.51 -2.68 6.10
C LEU A 240 22.39 -3.31 5.00
N CYS A 241 21.88 -3.43 3.77
CA CYS A 241 22.67 -3.87 2.62
C CYS A 241 23.86 -2.92 2.34
N ALA A 242 23.66 -1.60 2.48
CA ALA A 242 24.72 -0.62 2.27
C ALA A 242 25.87 -0.80 3.27
N VAL A 243 25.56 -0.98 4.57
CA VAL A 243 26.58 -1.31 5.59
C VAL A 243 27.18 -2.68 5.37
N GLY A 244 26.36 -3.68 5.03
CA GLY A 244 26.84 -5.01 4.65
C GLY A 244 27.88 -4.94 3.53
N ALA A 245 27.65 -4.12 2.51
CA ALA A 245 28.58 -3.98 1.38
C ALA A 245 29.82 -3.13 1.70
N ALA A 246 29.66 -1.99 2.40
CA ALA A 246 30.75 -1.04 2.63
C ALA A 246 31.57 -1.30 3.90
N GLY A 247 31.06 -2.10 4.82
CA GLY A 247 31.57 -2.19 6.18
C GLY A 247 31.12 -1.01 7.05
N GLY A 248 31.17 -1.20 8.37
CA GLY A 248 30.82 -0.17 9.34
C GLY A 248 29.75 -0.62 10.34
N ASP A 249 28.99 0.34 10.86
CA ASP A 249 28.01 0.14 11.95
C ASP A 249 26.88 1.16 11.83
N ILE A 250 25.65 0.69 11.62
CA ILE A 250 24.46 1.53 11.53
C ILE A 250 23.41 1.13 12.54
N LEU A 251 22.81 2.14 13.19
CA LEU A 251 21.58 2.00 13.96
C LEU A 251 20.40 2.55 13.14
N LEU A 252 19.46 1.68 12.80
CA LEU A 252 18.19 2.05 12.19
C LEU A 252 17.14 2.19 13.28
N LYS A 253 16.55 3.37 13.42
CA LYS A 253 15.43 3.67 14.33
C LYS A 253 14.10 3.68 13.59
N ASN A 254 13.00 3.61 14.34
CA ASN A 254 11.64 3.62 13.80
C ASN A 254 11.41 2.51 12.77
N THR A 255 11.86 1.29 13.10
CA THR A 255 11.65 0.11 12.25
C THR A 255 11.36 -1.12 13.11
N ASP A 256 10.61 -2.06 12.55
CA ASP A 256 10.31 -3.34 13.21
C ASP A 256 11.09 -4.46 12.53
N ALA A 257 11.81 -5.28 13.29
CA ALA A 257 12.53 -6.44 12.73
C ALA A 257 11.58 -7.53 12.18
N SER A 258 10.36 -7.63 12.73
CA SER A 258 9.40 -8.67 12.37
C SER A 258 8.94 -8.61 10.91
N ILE A 259 8.97 -7.42 10.30
CA ILE A 259 8.59 -7.19 8.91
C ILE A 259 9.76 -7.37 7.91
N LEU A 260 10.96 -7.75 8.39
CA LEU A 260 12.17 -7.96 7.60
C LEU A 260 12.76 -9.38 7.65
N GLY A 261 12.08 -10.35 8.26
CA GLY A 261 12.64 -11.68 8.59
C GLY A 261 13.63 -12.27 7.56
N ALA A 262 13.16 -12.56 6.34
CA ALA A 262 14.00 -13.15 5.29
C ALA A 262 15.20 -12.26 4.88
N THR A 263 15.05 -10.94 4.91
CA THR A 263 16.15 -10.01 4.61
C THR A 263 17.21 -10.05 5.69
N LEU A 264 16.80 -10.05 6.97
CA LEU A 264 17.73 -10.13 8.10
C LEU A 264 18.47 -11.47 8.10
N ASP A 265 17.77 -12.58 7.86
CA ASP A 265 18.36 -13.91 7.76
C ASP A 265 19.47 -13.94 6.70
N LYS A 266 19.20 -13.40 5.50
CA LYS A 266 20.19 -13.40 4.40
C LYS A 266 21.36 -12.45 4.63
N LEU A 267 21.15 -11.34 5.32
CA LEU A 267 22.25 -10.44 5.69
C LEU A 267 23.13 -11.06 6.78
N ALA A 268 22.54 -11.76 7.75
CA ALA A 268 23.28 -12.51 8.76
C ALA A 268 24.10 -13.65 8.12
N GLU A 269 23.51 -14.40 7.18
CA GLU A 269 24.23 -15.41 6.38
C GLU A 269 25.40 -14.80 5.59
N ALA A 270 25.27 -13.56 5.13
CA ALA A 270 26.33 -12.82 4.44
C ALA A 270 27.41 -12.24 5.39
N GLY A 271 27.25 -12.41 6.70
CA GLY A 271 28.23 -12.01 7.72
C GLY A 271 27.90 -10.69 8.43
N LEU A 272 26.77 -10.04 8.15
CA LEU A 272 26.34 -8.86 8.89
C LEU A 272 25.93 -9.27 10.31
N THR A 273 26.56 -8.69 11.33
CA THR A 273 26.09 -8.82 12.71
C THR A 273 24.83 -7.99 12.89
N ILE A 274 23.75 -8.61 13.35
CA ILE A 274 22.44 -7.96 13.51
C ILE A 274 22.00 -8.04 14.97
N GLU A 275 21.65 -6.90 15.54
CA GLU A 275 20.96 -6.79 16.83
C GLU A 275 19.62 -6.09 16.62
N THR A 276 18.59 -6.51 17.35
CA THR A 276 17.23 -5.97 17.18
C THR A 276 16.64 -5.59 18.52
N GLY A 277 15.92 -4.48 18.57
CA GLY A 277 15.06 -4.11 19.68
C GLY A 277 13.60 -3.90 19.24
N PRO A 278 12.77 -3.29 20.10
CA PRO A 278 11.34 -3.10 19.82
C PRO A 278 11.04 -2.24 18.59
N ASP A 279 11.86 -1.22 18.35
CA ASP A 279 11.66 -0.20 17.31
C ASP A 279 12.97 0.20 16.61
N TRP A 280 13.98 -0.68 16.68
CA TRP A 280 15.28 -0.45 16.07
C TRP A 280 15.98 -1.74 15.63
N ILE A 281 16.86 -1.60 14.64
CA ILE A 281 17.75 -2.67 14.14
C ILE A 281 19.16 -2.08 14.02
N ARG A 282 20.16 -2.74 14.59
CA ARG A 282 21.57 -2.40 14.41
C ARG A 282 22.23 -3.42 13.50
N GLY A 283 22.94 -2.95 12.48
CA GLY A 283 23.74 -3.78 11.57
C GLY A 283 25.20 -3.37 11.61
N ALA A 284 26.11 -4.32 11.84
CA ALA A 284 27.54 -4.07 11.85
C ALA A 284 28.31 -5.09 11.00
N MET A 285 29.20 -4.60 10.14
CA MET A 285 30.02 -5.42 9.25
C MET A 285 31.49 -5.02 9.36
N SER A 286 32.34 -6.01 9.61
CA SER A 286 33.80 -5.83 9.59
C SER A 286 34.38 -6.57 8.41
N TRP A 287 34.76 -5.84 7.36
CA TRP A 287 35.59 -6.38 6.29
C TRP A 287 37.07 -6.36 6.71
N PRO A 288 37.85 -7.39 6.36
CA PRO A 288 39.31 -7.37 6.49
C PRO A 288 39.97 -6.27 5.66
#